data_AF-K1S9V4-F1
#
_entry.id   AF-K1S9V4-F1
#
_cell.length_a   1.000
_cell.length_b   1.000
_cell.length_c   1.000
_cell.angle_alpha   90.00
_cell.angle_beta   90.00
_cell.angle_gamma   90.00
#
_symmetry.space_group_name_H-M   'P 1'
#
loop_
_entity.id
_entity.type
_entity.pdbx_description
1 polymer ?
#
loop_
_entity_poly.entity_id
_entity_poly.type
_entity_poly.pdbx_seq_one_letter_code
_entity_poly.pdbx_strand_id
1 'polypeptide(L)'
;VNTSAFGKSGFELAENLRKNNAECEFCDRDFVVMMVTPENSDGDLEAVKRAFVSHDKTDGKSVAPITALPVFVLPEKRLSVRQAVFCSSESIPVENSVGRVAASPAVACPPAVPVVISGEIINESTVEIMKYYGTEYVRVVAE
;
A
#
# COMPACT_ATOMS: atom_id res chain seq x y z
N VAL A 1 -9.67 5.10 8.80
CA VAL A 1 -9.54 4.53 10.16
C VAL A 1 -8.13 4.04 10.32
N ASN A 2 -7.40 4.55 11.32
CA ASN A 2 -6.06 4.07 11.66
C ASN A 2 -6.22 2.90 12.63
N THR A 3 -6.15 1.68 12.10
CA THR A 3 -6.30 0.44 12.90
C THR A 3 -5.04 0.09 13.67
N SER A 4 -3.87 0.42 13.15
CA SER A 4 -2.59 0.15 13.84
C SER A 4 -2.41 0.99 15.09
N ALA A 5 -3.01 2.20 15.15
CA ALA A 5 -3.09 3.01 16.37
C ALA A 5 -3.79 2.31 17.55
N PHE A 6 -4.62 1.29 17.28
CA PHE A 6 -5.29 0.46 18.29
C PHE A 6 -4.74 -0.96 18.33
N GLY A 7 -3.58 -1.21 17.71
CA GLY A 7 -2.90 -2.51 17.70
C GLY A 7 -3.57 -3.58 16.86
N LYS A 8 -4.41 -3.20 15.88
CA LYS A 8 -5.16 -4.13 15.01
C LYS A 8 -4.75 -3.97 13.55
N SER A 9 -5.00 -5.02 12.76
CA SER A 9 -4.77 -4.99 11.32
C SER A 9 -5.96 -4.38 10.56
N GLY A 10 -5.66 -3.54 9.56
CA GLY A 10 -6.67 -3.05 8.63
C GLY A 10 -7.32 -4.17 7.82
N PHE A 11 -6.54 -5.17 7.41
CA PHE A 11 -7.05 -6.38 6.76
C PHE A 11 -8.08 -7.15 7.62
N GLU A 12 -7.85 -7.25 8.93
CA GLU A 12 -8.80 -7.94 9.82
C GLU A 12 -10.11 -7.16 9.99
N LEU A 13 -10.03 -5.83 10.09
CA LEU A 13 -11.22 -4.98 10.13
C LEU A 13 -12.00 -5.07 8.80
N ALA A 14 -11.31 -5.09 7.65
CA ALA A 14 -11.94 -5.27 6.34
C ALA A 14 -12.67 -6.62 6.24
N GLU A 15 -12.07 -7.71 6.69
CA GLU A 15 -12.74 -9.01 6.76
C GLU A 15 -13.96 -8.99 7.70
N ASN A 16 -13.86 -8.26 8.82
CA ASN A 16 -14.98 -8.14 9.74
C ASN A 16 -16.12 -7.28 9.18
N LEU A 17 -15.82 -6.24 8.41
CA LEU A 17 -16.80 -5.47 7.64
C LEU A 17 -17.56 -6.42 6.69
N ARG A 18 -16.85 -7.24 5.91
CA ARG A 18 -17.45 -8.18 4.95
C ARG A 18 -18.41 -9.16 5.61
N LYS A 19 -18.03 -9.71 6.76
CA LYS A 19 -18.89 -10.61 7.56
C LYS A 19 -20.18 -9.94 8.05
N ASN A 20 -20.19 -8.62 8.17
CA ASN A 20 -21.33 -7.83 8.62
C ASN A 20 -22.10 -7.18 7.44
N ASN A 21 -21.83 -7.58 6.20
CA ASN A 21 -22.40 -7.01 4.97
C ASN A 21 -22.03 -5.54 4.75
N ALA A 22 -20.78 -5.17 5.06
CA ALA A 22 -20.20 -3.88 4.71
C ALA A 22 -18.88 -4.10 3.95
N GLU A 23 -18.55 -3.22 3.02
CA GLU A 23 -17.28 -3.27 2.28
C GLU A 23 -16.54 -1.95 2.51
N CYS A 24 -15.22 -2.02 2.68
CA CYS A 24 -14.37 -0.83 2.69
C CYS A 24 -13.92 -0.51 1.27
N GLU A 25 -13.69 0.76 0.98
CA GLU A 25 -13.10 1.18 -0.30
C GLU A 25 -11.65 0.71 -0.42
N PHE A 26 -10.92 0.77 0.69
CA PHE A 26 -9.51 0.44 0.73
C PHE A 26 -9.12 -0.11 2.11
N CYS A 27 -8.22 -1.09 2.12
CA CYS A 27 -7.53 -1.49 3.33
C CYS A 27 -6.07 -1.83 3.03
N ASP A 28 -5.21 -1.55 3.98
CA ASP A 28 -3.87 -2.10 4.04
C ASP A 28 -3.61 -2.67 5.46
N ARG A 29 -2.34 -2.87 5.79
CA ARG A 29 -1.96 -3.39 7.10
C ARG A 29 -2.43 -2.49 8.25
N ASP A 30 -2.43 -1.17 8.06
CA ASP A 30 -2.56 -0.17 9.11
C ASP A 30 -3.87 0.63 9.03
N PHE A 31 -4.45 0.76 7.84
CA PHE A 31 -5.59 1.62 7.57
C PHE A 31 -6.75 0.89 6.90
N VAL A 32 -7.95 1.36 7.20
CA VAL A 32 -9.18 1.10 6.44
C VAL A 32 -9.81 2.42 6.04
N VAL A 33 -10.16 2.59 4.77
CA VAL A 33 -10.86 3.76 4.24
C VAL A 33 -12.27 3.35 3.83
N MET A 34 -13.25 4.14 4.28
CA MET A 34 -14.65 3.99 3.89
C MET A 34 -15.00 5.12 2.92
N MET A 35 -15.82 4.83 1.92
CA MET A 35 -16.36 5.84 1.00
C MET A 35 -17.87 5.97 1.24
N VAL A 36 -18.24 6.82 2.19
CA VAL A 36 -19.65 7.08 2.50
C VAL A 36 -20.19 8.10 1.51
N THR A 37 -21.34 7.79 0.90
CA THR A 37 -22.04 8.64 -0.08
C THR A 37 -23.48 8.89 0.38
N PRO A 38 -24.18 9.89 -0.19
CA PRO A 38 -25.60 10.11 0.08
C PRO A 38 -26.52 8.94 -0.33
N GLU A 39 -26.03 7.99 -1.14
CA GLU A 39 -26.79 6.80 -1.55
C GLU A 39 -26.73 5.68 -0.51
N ASN A 40 -25.89 5.80 0.51
CA ASN A 40 -25.89 4.85 1.62
C ASN A 40 -27.16 5.01 2.46
N SER A 41 -27.84 3.89 2.67
CA SER A 41 -28.99 3.80 3.56
C SER A 41 -28.57 3.77 5.03
N ASP A 42 -29.50 4.05 5.93
CA ASP A 42 -29.29 3.83 7.37
C ASP A 42 -28.87 2.38 7.67
N GLY A 43 -29.39 1.41 6.90
CA GLY A 43 -29.05 -0.01 7.03
C GLY A 43 -27.57 -0.31 6.74
N ASP A 44 -26.99 0.38 5.76
CA ASP A 44 -25.57 0.26 5.41
C ASP A 44 -24.70 0.82 6.54
N LEU A 45 -25.07 1.97 7.09
CA LEU A 45 -24.35 2.58 8.22
C LEU A 45 -24.46 1.73 9.49
N GLU A 46 -25.60 1.09 9.73
CA GLU A 46 -25.76 0.13 10.83
C GLU A 46 -24.92 -1.15 10.63
N ALA A 47 -24.75 -1.62 9.39
CA ALA A 47 -23.83 -2.73 9.09
C ALA A 47 -22.38 -2.37 9.44
N VAL A 48 -21.94 -1.16 9.07
CA VAL A 48 -20.62 -0.64 9.47
C VAL A 48 -20.50 -0.58 10.99
N LYS A 49 -21.47 0.00 11.71
CA LYS A 49 -21.43 0.06 13.18
C LYS A 49 -21.31 -1.32 13.83
N ARG A 50 -22.08 -2.31 13.36
CA ARG A 50 -21.99 -3.71 13.85
C ARG A 50 -20.60 -4.29 13.64
N ALA A 51 -19.98 -4.02 12.50
CA ALA A 51 -18.62 -4.47 12.22
C ALA A 51 -17.60 -3.86 13.21
N PHE A 52 -17.68 -2.57 13.51
CA PHE A 52 -16.74 -1.95 14.45
C PHE A 52 -16.93 -2.50 15.87
N VAL A 53 -18.17 -2.60 16.35
CA VAL A 53 -18.48 -3.12 17.69
C VAL A 53 -18.07 -4.59 17.85
N SER A 54 -18.24 -5.41 16.82
CA SER A 54 -17.82 -6.82 16.87
C SER A 54 -16.30 -6.98 16.77
N HIS A 55 -15.63 -6.16 15.95
CA HIS A 55 -14.17 -6.17 15.85
C HIS A 55 -13.48 -5.71 17.15
N ASP A 56 -14.14 -4.85 17.94
CA ASP A 56 -13.65 -4.46 19.26
C ASP A 56 -13.66 -5.58 20.29
N LYS A 57 -14.51 -6.58 20.09
CA LYS A 57 -14.64 -7.74 20.98
C LYS A 57 -13.75 -8.91 20.59
N THR A 58 -13.04 -8.84 19.47
CA THR A 58 -12.14 -9.90 19.03
C THR A 58 -10.72 -9.68 19.52
N ASP A 59 -10.12 -10.72 20.11
CA ASP A 59 -8.69 -10.82 20.41
C ASP A 59 -7.89 -11.07 19.10
N GLY A 60 -8.06 -10.18 18.11
CA GLY A 60 -7.46 -10.29 16.78
C GLY A 60 -5.93 -10.40 16.82
N LYS A 61 -5.29 -10.73 15.69
CA LYS A 61 -3.83 -10.76 15.63
C LYS A 61 -3.32 -9.36 15.90
N SER A 62 -2.78 -9.17 17.10
CA SER A 62 -2.15 -7.91 17.46
C SER A 62 -1.04 -7.65 16.45
N VAL A 63 -1.24 -6.64 15.61
CA VAL A 63 -0.18 -6.14 14.75
C VAL A 63 0.67 -5.29 15.66
N ALA A 64 1.94 -5.68 15.82
CA ALA A 64 2.90 -4.82 16.49
C ALA A 64 2.81 -3.43 15.82
N PRO A 65 2.52 -2.38 16.59
CA PRO A 65 2.40 -1.05 16.01
C PRO A 65 3.73 -0.73 15.34
N ILE A 66 3.73 -0.57 14.01
CA ILE A 66 4.90 0.00 13.36
C ILE A 66 4.87 1.48 13.71
N THR A 67 5.85 1.89 14.51
CA THR A 67 5.91 3.20 15.13
C THR A 67 6.26 4.31 14.14
N ALA A 68 6.70 3.98 12.91
CA ALA A 68 7.01 4.97 11.88
C ALA A 68 6.73 4.42 10.48
N LEU A 69 5.93 5.16 9.71
CA LEU A 69 5.85 4.97 8.26
C LEU A 69 7.22 5.29 7.62
N PRO A 70 7.63 4.58 6.56
CA PRO A 70 8.85 4.92 5.84
C PRO A 70 8.78 6.37 5.32
N VAL A 71 9.89 7.10 5.41
CA VAL A 71 9.97 8.47 4.92
C VAL A 71 10.12 8.45 3.40
N PHE A 72 9.29 9.19 2.67
CA PHE A 72 9.43 9.31 1.22
C PHE A 72 10.41 10.42 0.85
N VAL A 73 11.41 10.10 0.03
CA VAL A 73 12.30 11.07 -0.61
C VAL A 73 12.10 10.99 -2.12
N LEU A 74 11.72 12.12 -2.72
CA LEU A 74 11.42 12.20 -4.15
C LEU A 74 12.62 11.69 -4.98
N PRO A 75 12.43 10.66 -5.84
CA PRO A 75 13.48 10.16 -6.72
C PRO A 75 13.99 11.20 -7.72
N GLU A 76 15.27 11.10 -8.07
CA GLU A 76 15.82 11.89 -9.16
C GLU A 76 15.37 11.32 -10.51
N LYS A 77 14.93 12.18 -11.42
CA LYS A 77 14.65 11.81 -12.80
C LYS A 77 15.94 11.70 -13.62
N ARG A 78 16.28 10.51 -14.09
CA ARG A 78 17.43 10.24 -14.97
C ARG A 78 17.06 10.20 -16.46
N LEU A 79 15.90 9.62 -16.79
CA LEU A 79 15.37 9.50 -18.14
C LEU A 79 13.96 10.08 -18.20
N SER A 80 13.49 10.42 -19.41
CA SER A 80 12.04 10.58 -19.62
C SER A 80 11.36 9.22 -19.48
N VAL A 81 10.08 9.23 -19.07
CA VAL A 81 9.21 8.04 -19.05
C VAL A 81 9.27 7.32 -20.39
N ARG A 82 9.19 8.06 -21.51
CA ARG A 82 9.29 7.49 -22.85
C ARG A 82 10.60 6.74 -23.04
N GLN A 83 11.74 7.36 -22.76
CA GLN A 83 13.05 6.70 -22.92
C GLN A 83 13.14 5.41 -22.09
N ALA A 84 12.79 5.47 -20.81
CA ALA A 84 12.87 4.32 -19.92
C ALA A 84 11.98 3.16 -20.35
N VAL A 85 10.76 3.45 -20.82
CA VAL A 85 9.82 2.43 -21.31
C VAL A 85 10.32 1.73 -22.59
N PHE A 86 11.12 2.41 -23.42
CA PHE A 86 11.67 1.84 -24.65
C PHE A 86 13.08 1.23 -24.49
N CYS A 87 13.69 1.32 -23.31
CA CYS A 87 14.95 0.65 -23.03
C CYS A 87 14.77 -0.87 -22.84
N SER A 88 15.84 -1.64 -23.06
CA SER A 88 15.95 -2.99 -22.52
C SER A 88 15.78 -2.95 -21.00
N SER A 89 15.16 -3.98 -20.44
CA SER A 89 14.89 -4.03 -19.00
C SER A 89 15.00 -5.43 -18.44
N GLU A 90 15.32 -5.52 -17.16
CA GLU A 90 15.46 -6.75 -16.39
C GLU A 90 14.69 -6.63 -15.07
N SER A 91 14.33 -7.78 -14.48
CA SER A 91 13.69 -7.85 -13.17
C SER A 91 14.73 -8.25 -12.14
N ILE A 92 14.88 -7.44 -11.09
CA ILE A 92 15.85 -7.68 -10.03
C ILE A 92 15.17 -7.62 -8.66
N PRO A 93 15.74 -8.28 -7.62
CA PRO A 93 15.28 -8.11 -6.25
C PRO A 93 15.32 -6.64 -5.82
N VAL A 94 14.30 -6.17 -5.10
CA VAL A 94 14.18 -4.77 -4.64
C VAL A 94 15.39 -4.33 -3.81
N GLU A 95 15.96 -5.23 -3.01
CA GLU A 95 17.18 -4.98 -2.22
C GLU A 95 18.43 -4.67 -3.04
N ASN A 96 18.47 -5.05 -4.32
CA ASN A 96 19.61 -4.81 -5.21
C ASN A 96 19.36 -3.65 -6.19
N SER A 97 18.29 -2.88 -5.98
CA SER A 97 17.80 -1.91 -6.97
C SER A 97 18.24 -0.47 -6.75
N VAL A 98 18.84 -0.14 -5.59
CA VAL A 98 19.34 1.21 -5.30
C VAL A 98 20.34 1.66 -6.38
N GLY A 99 20.14 2.87 -6.90
CA GLY A 99 20.95 3.46 -7.97
C GLY A 99 20.56 3.02 -9.38
N ARG A 100 19.71 2.01 -9.55
CA ARG A 100 19.20 1.59 -10.86
C ARG A 100 18.07 2.51 -11.33
N VAL A 101 17.90 2.62 -12.64
CA VAL A 101 16.80 3.39 -13.24
C VAL A 101 15.58 2.48 -13.39
N ALA A 102 14.44 2.89 -12.84
CA ALA A 102 13.19 2.14 -13.00
C ALA A 102 12.78 2.10 -14.49
N ALA A 103 12.52 0.89 -15.01
CA ALA A 103 12.01 0.71 -16.38
C ALA A 103 10.48 0.80 -16.43
N SER A 104 9.81 0.30 -15.38
CA SER A 104 8.36 0.43 -15.17
C SER A 104 8.08 1.05 -13.81
N PRO A 105 6.90 1.66 -13.61
CA PRO A 105 6.50 2.11 -12.28
C PRO A 105 6.49 0.95 -11.28
N ALA A 106 7.07 1.16 -10.10
CA ALA A 106 6.93 0.21 -8.99
C ALA A 106 5.70 0.59 -8.18
N VAL A 107 4.63 -0.17 -8.36
CA VAL A 107 3.33 0.04 -7.72
C VAL A 107 3.02 -1.20 -6.88
N ALA A 108 2.92 -1.04 -5.57
CA ALA A 108 2.36 -2.08 -4.72
C ALA A 108 0.82 -2.00 -4.78
N CYS A 109 0.15 -3.14 -4.71
CA CYS A 109 -1.31 -3.20 -4.64
C CYS A 109 -1.69 -3.99 -3.37
N PRO A 110 -2.16 -3.32 -2.30
CA PRO A 110 -2.26 -1.85 -2.05
C PRO A 110 -0.89 -1.16 -1.80
N PRO A 111 -0.76 0.19 -1.92
CA PRO A 111 -1.79 1.23 -2.00
C PRO A 111 -2.16 1.69 -3.43
N ALA A 112 -1.71 0.99 -4.47
CA ALA A 112 -1.90 1.35 -5.88
C ALA A 112 -1.34 2.73 -6.28
N VAL A 113 -0.37 3.25 -5.52
CA VAL A 113 0.38 4.48 -5.82
C VAL A 113 1.83 4.11 -6.17
N PRO A 114 2.39 4.62 -7.28
CA PRO A 114 3.77 4.36 -7.64
C PRO A 114 4.74 5.01 -6.65
N VAL A 115 5.67 4.22 -6.13
CA VAL A 115 6.76 4.69 -5.25
C VAL A 115 7.90 5.27 -6.08
N VAL A 116 8.08 4.74 -7.29
CA VAL A 116 9.02 5.21 -8.31
C VAL A 116 8.38 5.01 -9.68
N ILE A 117 8.58 5.93 -10.61
CA ILE A 117 8.09 5.85 -11.99
C ILE A 117 9.22 5.60 -12.99
N SER A 118 8.87 5.19 -14.20
CA SER A 118 9.84 4.92 -15.27
C SER A 118 10.77 6.12 -15.51
N GLY A 119 12.07 5.86 -15.48
CA GLY A 119 13.11 6.86 -15.72
C GLY A 119 13.65 7.54 -14.46
N GLU A 120 13.08 7.26 -13.30
CA GLU A 120 13.63 7.70 -12.01
C GLU A 120 14.69 6.74 -11.48
N ILE A 121 15.64 7.27 -10.71
CA ILE A 121 16.65 6.51 -9.99
C ILE A 121 16.05 6.00 -8.69
N ILE A 122 16.07 4.70 -8.48
CA ILE A 122 15.62 4.08 -7.24
C ILE A 122 16.57 4.47 -6.11
N ASN A 123 16.04 5.02 -5.02
CA ASN A 123 16.81 5.45 -3.85
C ASN A 123 16.45 4.57 -2.63
N GLU A 124 17.19 4.73 -1.53
CA GLU A 124 16.96 3.95 -0.30
C GLU A 124 15.51 4.09 0.22
N SER A 125 14.96 5.30 0.17
CA SER A 125 13.60 5.57 0.66
C SER A 125 12.54 4.81 -0.13
N THR A 126 12.69 4.69 -1.46
CA THR A 126 11.75 3.95 -2.28
C THR A 126 11.88 2.45 -2.06
N VAL A 127 13.09 1.94 -1.80
CA VAL A 127 13.32 0.54 -1.40
C VAL A 127 12.65 0.22 -0.08
N GLU A 128 12.76 1.08 0.93
CA GLU A 128 12.07 0.90 2.23
C GLU A 128 10.55 0.85 2.06
N ILE A 129 9.97 1.76 1.27
CA ILE A 129 8.52 1.78 1.00
C ILE A 129 8.10 0.52 0.22
N MET A 130 8.86 0.13 -0.79
CA MET A 130 8.59 -1.09 -1.56
C MET A 130 8.57 -2.32 -0.65
N LYS A 131 9.55 -2.47 0.24
CA LYS A 131 9.59 -3.56 1.23
C LYS A 131 8.43 -3.49 2.22
N TYR A 132 8.06 -2.29 2.66
CA TYR A 132 6.92 -2.06 3.56
C TYR A 132 5.61 -2.62 2.98
N TYR A 133 5.39 -2.43 1.68
CA TYR A 133 4.20 -2.93 0.98
C TYR A 133 4.40 -4.30 0.31
N GLY A 134 5.50 -5.01 0.62
CA GLY A 134 5.72 -6.38 0.17
C GLY A 134 6.14 -6.55 -1.29
N THR A 135 6.68 -5.51 -1.93
CA THR A 135 7.25 -5.62 -3.27
C THR A 135 8.59 -6.35 -3.19
N GLU A 136 8.68 -7.53 -3.82
CA GLU A 136 9.89 -8.36 -3.84
C GLU A 136 10.84 -8.04 -5.01
N TYR A 137 10.28 -7.73 -6.18
CA TYR A 137 11.02 -7.49 -7.42
C TYR A 137 10.61 -6.18 -8.07
N VAL A 138 11.56 -5.54 -8.75
CA VAL A 138 11.35 -4.32 -9.52
C VAL A 138 11.99 -4.45 -10.89
N ARG A 139 11.37 -3.83 -11.90
CA ARG A 139 11.89 -3.81 -13.26
C ARG A 139 12.75 -2.57 -13.49
N VAL A 140 14.00 -2.77 -13.89
CA VAL A 140 14.98 -1.70 -14.09
C VAL A 140 15.50 -1.71 -15.52
N VAL A 141 16.01 -0.57 -15.98
CA VAL A 141 16.70 -0.46 -17.27
C VAL A 141 17.95 -1.34 -17.21
N ALA A 142 18.09 -2.23 -18.19
CA ALA A 142 19.26 -3.09 -18.34
C ALA A 142 20.48 -2.26 -18.77
N GLU A 143 21.66 -2.68 -18.34
CA GLU A 143 22.94 -2.08 -18.75
C GLU A 143 23.27 -2.33 -20.23
#